data_AF-A0A516G8W3-F1
#
_entry.id   AF-A0A516G8W3-F1
#
_cell.length_a   1.000
_cell.length_b   1.000
_cell.length_c   1.000
_cell.angle_alpha   90.00
_cell.angle_beta   90.00
_cell.angle_gamma   90.00
#
_symmetry.space_group_name_H-M   'P 1'
#
loop_
_entity.id
_entity.type
_entity.pdbx_description
1 polymer ?
#
loop_
_entity_poly.entity_id
_entity_poly.type
_entity_poly.pdbx_seq_one_letter_code
_entity_poly.pdbx_strand_id
1 'polypeptide(L)'
;MNLAQAMKQIVPGVQDLKRRSLRQAGGEATMSPTLIALREDRVLAVITAPRLEVVLSCASTLAIGLAPQMLAVAAQVTLPERAGSEDLPPQEAGEGIAYTTFTRDREASLAVQRYQVQDGEVVFTAPERGRPDDRRLMDELAKAMGHAPLDPAKVARKDPAGQTAADQAGQAPQAPVSPDFIPAAEGRMAIDAGTIKTTYERVKGIGGTALFVAADGTQATRMLAAGLPQECLLTR
;
A
#
# COMPACT_ATOMS: atom_id res chain seq x y z
N MET A 1 0.14 14.95 -9.62
CA MET A 1 1.53 14.47 -9.50
C MET A 1 1.87 13.59 -10.69
N ASN A 2 2.99 13.85 -11.36
CA ASN A 2 3.43 12.97 -12.44
C ASN A 2 4.13 11.73 -11.88
N LEU A 3 4.21 10.68 -12.68
CA LEU A 3 4.84 9.42 -12.28
C LEU A 3 6.29 9.59 -11.78
N ALA A 4 7.09 10.44 -12.43
CA ALA A 4 8.48 10.65 -12.05
C ALA A 4 8.60 11.21 -10.63
N GLN A 5 7.70 12.11 -10.22
CA GLN A 5 7.61 12.62 -8.85
C GLN A 5 7.21 11.51 -7.87
N ALA A 6 6.28 10.63 -8.24
CA ALA A 6 5.89 9.49 -7.40
C ALA A 6 7.06 8.53 -7.16
N MET A 7 7.83 8.22 -8.22
CA MET A 7 9.00 7.36 -8.12
C MET A 7 10.07 7.93 -7.17
N LYS A 8 10.24 9.26 -7.11
CA LYS A 8 11.14 9.91 -6.14
C LYS A 8 10.73 9.68 -4.68
N GLN A 9 9.44 9.45 -4.41
CA GLN A 9 8.94 9.14 -3.07
C GLN A 9 9.06 7.64 -2.75
N ILE A 10 8.80 6.78 -3.73
CA ILE A 10 8.74 5.33 -3.55
C ILE A 10 10.14 4.70 -3.46
N VAL A 11 11.03 5.05 -4.40
CA VAL A 11 12.33 4.38 -4.57
C VAL A 11 13.18 4.43 -3.29
N PRO A 12 13.37 5.58 -2.61
CA PRO A 12 14.20 5.62 -1.42
C PRO A 12 13.70 4.71 -0.29
N GLY A 13 12.38 4.66 -0.07
CA GLY A 13 11.79 3.79 0.95
C GLY A 13 11.97 2.30 0.63
N VAL A 14 11.83 1.94 -0.64
CA VAL A 14 12.04 0.56 -1.10
C VAL A 14 13.52 0.15 -1.03
N GLN A 15 14.44 1.06 -1.37
CA GLN A 15 15.88 0.83 -1.19
C GLN A 15 16.25 0.61 0.27
N ASP A 16 15.69 1.41 1.19
CA ASP A 16 15.89 1.22 2.63
C ASP A 16 15.36 -0.13 3.11
N LEU A 17 14.16 -0.53 2.68
CA LEU A 17 13.61 -1.85 2.97
C LEU A 17 14.53 -2.98 2.48
N LYS A 18 15.04 -2.89 1.25
CA LYS A 18 15.99 -3.88 0.71
C LYS A 18 17.28 -3.91 1.52
N ARG A 19 17.86 -2.77 1.89
CA ARG A 19 19.06 -2.72 2.74
C ARG A 19 18.81 -3.37 4.11
N ARG A 20 17.64 -3.15 4.72
CA ARG A 20 17.28 -3.75 6.00
C ARG A 20 17.08 -5.26 5.91
N SER A 21 16.55 -5.77 4.78
CA SER A 21 16.36 -7.22 4.58
C SER A 21 17.69 -8.00 4.69
N LEU A 22 18.80 -7.43 4.21
CA LEU A 22 20.13 -8.05 4.34
C LEU A 22 20.63 -8.21 5.78
N ARG A 23 20.12 -7.41 6.72
CA ARG A 23 20.60 -7.37 8.11
C ARG A 23 19.77 -8.25 9.06
N GLN A 24 18.72 -8.92 8.58
CA GLN A 24 17.90 -9.79 9.41
C GLN A 24 18.58 -11.15 9.67
N ALA A 25 18.44 -11.66 10.90
CA ALA A 25 18.91 -12.99 11.27
C ALA A 25 18.09 -14.05 10.52
N GLY A 26 18.74 -14.77 9.60
CA GLY A 26 18.08 -15.63 8.60
C GLY A 26 18.32 -15.20 7.15
N GLY A 27 18.89 -14.01 6.94
CA GLY A 27 19.45 -13.57 5.67
C GLY A 27 18.49 -13.75 4.50
N GLU A 28 17.26 -13.25 4.59
CA GLU A 28 16.46 -13.11 3.38
C GLU A 28 17.20 -12.12 2.47
N ALA A 29 17.97 -12.67 1.54
CA ALA A 29 18.49 -11.98 0.37
C ALA A 29 17.35 -11.44 -0.51
N THR A 30 16.10 -11.69 -0.14
CA THR A 30 14.90 -11.37 -0.90
C THR A 30 14.05 -10.33 -0.18
N MET A 31 13.80 -9.19 -0.82
CA MET A 31 12.81 -8.24 -0.35
C MET A 31 11.40 -8.80 -0.62
N SER A 32 10.61 -8.93 0.45
CA SER A 32 9.19 -9.27 0.32
C SER A 32 8.43 -8.26 -0.56
N PRO A 33 7.50 -8.72 -1.42
CA PRO A 33 6.62 -7.85 -2.18
C PRO A 33 5.95 -6.79 -1.30
N THR A 34 5.83 -5.58 -1.82
CA THR A 34 5.40 -4.40 -1.07
C THR A 34 4.42 -3.58 -1.90
N LEU A 35 3.20 -3.38 -1.40
CA LEU A 35 2.21 -2.46 -1.93
C LEU A 35 2.27 -1.13 -1.19
N ILE A 36 2.27 -0.04 -1.94
CA ILE A 36 2.45 1.32 -1.45
C ILE A 36 1.27 2.15 -1.94
N ALA A 37 0.58 2.81 -1.02
CA ALA A 37 -0.50 3.74 -1.33
C ALA A 37 0.00 5.18 -1.16
N LEU A 38 -0.18 5.99 -2.20
CA LEU A 38 0.15 7.41 -2.18
C LEU A 38 -1.14 8.24 -2.20
N ARG A 39 -1.18 9.29 -1.39
CA ARG A 39 -2.24 10.30 -1.35
C ARG A 39 -1.62 11.61 -0.93
N GLU A 40 -2.00 12.72 -1.54
CA GLU A 40 -1.44 14.05 -1.28
C GLU A 40 0.09 14.08 -1.46
N ASP A 41 0.57 13.45 -2.53
CA ASP A 41 1.99 13.41 -2.92
C ASP A 41 2.94 12.79 -1.87
N ARG A 42 2.38 12.06 -0.89
CA ARG A 42 3.12 11.34 0.15
C ARG A 42 2.74 9.87 0.18
N VAL A 43 3.69 9.05 0.62
CA VAL A 43 3.42 7.67 1.01
C VAL A 43 2.52 7.72 2.24
N LEU A 44 1.34 7.11 2.12
CA LEU A 44 0.34 7.04 3.18
C LEU A 44 0.38 5.67 3.87
N ALA A 45 0.52 4.60 3.09
CA ALA A 45 0.55 3.24 3.61
C ALA A 45 1.54 2.35 2.86
N VAL A 46 2.11 1.38 3.60
CA VAL A 46 3.03 0.37 3.09
C VAL A 46 2.59 -1.00 3.61
N ILE A 47 2.31 -1.93 2.71
CA ILE A 47 1.84 -3.28 3.03
C ILE A 47 2.86 -4.25 2.47
N THR A 48 3.48 -5.07 3.32
CA THR A 48 4.40 -6.11 2.89
C THR A 48 3.88 -7.48 3.29
N ALA A 49 4.09 -8.48 2.44
CA ALA A 49 3.83 -9.86 2.79
C ALA A 49 4.74 -10.79 1.97
N PRO A 50 4.99 -12.03 2.43
CA PRO A 50 5.88 -12.95 1.73
C PRO A 50 5.40 -13.35 0.32
N ARG A 51 4.10 -13.20 0.04
CA ARG A 51 3.47 -13.62 -1.23
C ARG A 51 2.86 -12.43 -1.97
N LEU A 52 3.22 -12.29 -3.24
CA LEU A 52 2.75 -11.21 -4.10
C LEU A 52 1.23 -11.20 -4.26
N GLU A 53 0.59 -12.36 -4.37
CA GLU A 53 -0.86 -12.45 -4.52
C GLU A 53 -1.60 -11.89 -3.30
N VAL A 54 -1.04 -12.08 -2.10
CA VAL A 54 -1.62 -11.53 -0.87
C VAL A 54 -1.51 -10.01 -0.88
N VAL A 55 -0.35 -9.49 -1.27
CA VAL A 55 -0.11 -8.04 -1.41
C VAL A 55 -1.10 -7.43 -2.42
N LEU A 56 -1.29 -8.05 -3.58
CA LEU A 56 -2.26 -7.59 -4.58
C LEU A 56 -3.70 -7.65 -4.09
N SER A 57 -4.06 -8.69 -3.32
CA SER A 57 -5.41 -8.82 -2.76
C SER A 57 -5.79 -7.68 -1.80
N CYS A 58 -4.80 -6.94 -1.29
CA CYS A 58 -5.00 -5.75 -0.46
C CYS A 58 -5.26 -4.48 -1.30
N ALA A 59 -4.93 -4.47 -2.60
CA ALA A 59 -5.03 -3.28 -3.45
C ALA A 59 -6.44 -2.69 -3.49
N SER A 60 -7.49 -3.51 -3.68
CA SER A 60 -8.88 -3.02 -3.66
C SER A 60 -9.27 -2.45 -2.30
N THR A 61 -8.82 -3.08 -1.20
CA THR A 61 -9.10 -2.60 0.16
C THR A 61 -8.49 -1.22 0.38
N LEU A 62 -7.24 -1.02 -0.05
CA LEU A 62 -6.59 0.29 0.00
C LEU A 62 -7.24 1.31 -0.93
N ALA A 63 -7.60 0.92 -2.15
CA ALA A 63 -8.23 1.81 -3.12
C ALA A 63 -9.57 2.36 -2.61
N ILE A 64 -10.39 1.47 -2.04
CA ILE A 64 -11.69 1.80 -1.46
C ILE A 64 -11.54 2.63 -0.19
N GLY A 65 -10.69 2.19 0.74
CA GLY A 65 -10.57 2.82 2.06
C GLY A 65 -9.74 4.10 2.05
N LEU A 66 -8.51 4.00 1.54
CA LEU A 66 -7.55 5.11 1.60
C LEU A 66 -7.75 6.14 0.49
N ALA A 67 -8.57 5.86 -0.52
CA ALA A 67 -8.76 6.76 -1.66
C ALA A 67 -7.43 7.29 -2.26
N PRO A 68 -6.44 6.43 -2.53
CA PRO A 68 -5.13 6.86 -2.99
C PRO A 68 -5.23 7.53 -4.37
N GLN A 69 -4.27 8.42 -4.65
CA GLN A 69 -4.07 8.95 -6.00
C GLN A 69 -3.25 7.98 -6.88
N MET A 70 -2.45 7.12 -6.25
CA MET A 70 -1.64 6.10 -6.91
C MET A 70 -1.43 4.90 -6.00
N LEU A 71 -1.47 3.70 -6.59
CA LEU A 71 -0.93 2.49 -5.99
C LEU A 71 0.36 2.10 -6.71
N ALA A 72 1.33 1.58 -5.96
CA ALA A 72 2.57 1.06 -6.48
C ALA A 72 2.91 -0.29 -5.83
N VAL A 73 3.33 -1.25 -6.63
CA VAL A 73 3.86 -2.55 -6.18
C VAL A 73 5.35 -2.56 -6.46
N ALA A 74 6.14 -2.79 -5.41
CA ALA A 74 7.57 -3.05 -5.48
C ALA A 74 7.82 -4.51 -5.14
N ALA A 75 8.52 -5.24 -6.02
CA ALA A 75 8.91 -6.63 -5.78
C ALA A 75 10.32 -6.88 -6.28
N GLN A 76 11.07 -7.71 -5.55
CA GLN A 76 12.33 -8.25 -6.06
C GLN A 76 12.05 -9.18 -7.24
N VAL A 77 12.86 -9.04 -8.28
CA VAL A 77 12.78 -9.84 -9.50
C VAL A 77 14.16 -10.37 -9.87
N THR A 78 14.17 -11.57 -10.45
CA THR A 78 15.35 -12.09 -11.14
C THR A 78 15.34 -11.57 -12.57
N LEU A 79 16.43 -10.95 -12.96
CA LEU A 79 16.63 -10.41 -14.30
C LEU A 79 17.43 -11.43 -15.10
N PRO A 80 16.90 -11.94 -16.23
CA PRO A 80 17.66 -12.84 -17.09
C PRO A 80 18.76 -12.07 -17.83
N GLU A 81 19.77 -12.80 -18.28
CA GLU A 81 20.72 -12.26 -19.25
C GLU A 81 19.98 -11.92 -20.55
N ARG A 82 20.32 -10.78 -21.16
CA ARG A 82 19.74 -10.31 -22.41
C ARG A 82 20.83 -9.69 -23.27
N ALA A 83 20.95 -10.17 -24.51
CA ALA A 83 21.78 -9.51 -25.51
C ALA A 83 21.27 -8.09 -25.81
N GLY A 84 22.18 -7.19 -26.20
CA GLY A 84 21.78 -5.84 -26.63
C GLY A 84 20.86 -5.89 -27.86
N SER A 85 19.98 -4.91 -27.97
CA SER A 85 19.10 -4.67 -29.13
C SER A 85 19.12 -3.18 -29.49
N GLU A 86 18.54 -2.79 -30.62
CA GLU A 86 18.42 -1.37 -31.00
C GLU A 86 17.73 -0.52 -29.92
N ASP A 87 16.78 -1.11 -29.20
CA ASP A 87 15.96 -0.42 -28.19
C ASP A 87 16.57 -0.44 -26.79
N LEU A 88 17.44 -1.41 -26.48
CA LEU A 88 17.86 -1.69 -25.10
C LEU A 88 19.30 -2.20 -25.02
N PRO A 89 20.13 -1.67 -24.10
CA PRO A 89 21.51 -2.15 -23.91
C PRO A 89 21.53 -3.60 -23.42
N PRO A 90 22.66 -4.31 -23.61
CA PRO A 90 22.85 -5.64 -23.03
C PRO A 90 22.67 -5.61 -21.52
N GLN A 91 22.17 -6.71 -20.98
CA GLN A 91 21.91 -6.91 -19.55
C GLN A 91 22.50 -8.24 -19.12
N GLU A 92 23.30 -8.24 -18.05
CA GLU A 92 23.74 -9.46 -17.38
C GLU A 92 22.61 -10.02 -16.49
N ALA A 93 22.63 -11.33 -16.26
CA ALA A 93 21.73 -11.95 -15.30
C ALA A 93 22.00 -11.41 -13.89
N GLY A 94 20.95 -11.19 -13.10
CA GLY A 94 21.08 -10.68 -11.75
C GLY A 94 19.76 -10.40 -11.06
N GLU A 95 19.78 -9.51 -10.08
CA GLU A 95 18.59 -9.13 -9.32
C GLU A 95 18.22 -7.67 -9.55
N GLY A 96 16.92 -7.39 -9.46
CA GLY A 96 16.40 -6.05 -9.52
C GLY A 96 15.16 -5.88 -8.67
N ILE A 97 14.68 -4.66 -8.61
CA ILE A 97 13.38 -4.30 -8.04
C ILE A 97 12.51 -3.78 -9.17
N ALA A 98 11.38 -4.44 -9.39
CA ALA A 98 10.34 -3.97 -10.30
C ALA A 98 9.36 -3.10 -9.53
N TYR A 99 9.05 -1.93 -10.09
CA TYR A 99 8.08 -0.97 -9.59
C TYR A 99 6.93 -0.87 -10.59
N THR A 100 5.79 -1.47 -10.29
CA THR A 100 4.57 -1.33 -11.09
C THR A 100 3.68 -0.30 -10.44
N THR A 101 3.34 0.77 -11.16
CA THR A 101 2.50 1.85 -10.65
C THR A 101 1.22 2.00 -11.47
N PHE A 102 0.16 2.45 -10.81
CA PHE A 102 -1.10 2.80 -11.44
C PHE A 102 -1.74 4.00 -10.74
N THR A 103 -2.09 5.04 -11.50
CA THR A 103 -2.75 6.25 -10.98
C THR A 103 -4.26 6.16 -11.10
N ARG A 104 -4.98 7.00 -10.34
CA ARG A 104 -6.43 7.16 -10.48
C ARG A 104 -6.82 7.67 -11.88
N ASP A 105 -5.93 8.42 -12.53
CA ASP A 105 -6.10 8.95 -13.89
C ASP A 105 -5.81 7.90 -14.99
N ARG A 106 -5.69 6.62 -14.62
CA ARG A 106 -5.41 5.48 -15.52
C ARG A 106 -4.06 5.56 -16.23
N GLU A 107 -3.08 6.21 -15.61
CA GLU A 107 -1.70 6.16 -16.06
C GLU A 107 -0.98 5.01 -15.34
N ALA A 108 -0.28 4.19 -16.12
CA ALA A 108 0.48 3.07 -15.60
C ALA A 108 1.95 3.17 -16.00
N SER A 109 2.83 2.61 -15.18
CA SER A 109 4.22 2.43 -15.56
C SER A 109 4.87 1.26 -14.87
N LEU A 110 5.93 0.79 -15.51
CA LEU A 110 6.87 -0.17 -14.95
C LEU A 110 8.25 0.47 -14.99
N ALA A 111 8.94 0.41 -13.86
CA ALA A 111 10.37 0.68 -13.79
C ALA A 111 11.09 -0.53 -13.19
N VAL A 112 12.30 -0.78 -13.64
CA VAL A 112 13.18 -1.80 -13.07
C VAL A 112 14.45 -1.12 -12.59
N GLN A 113 14.84 -1.36 -11.35
CA GLN A 113 16.07 -0.86 -10.78
C GLN A 113 16.97 -2.04 -10.42
N ARG A 114 18.12 -2.13 -11.07
CA ARG A 114 19.11 -3.16 -10.74
C ARG A 114 19.82 -2.81 -9.46
N TYR A 115 20.29 -3.83 -8.76
CA TYR A 115 21.19 -3.63 -7.64
C TYR A 115 22.19 -4.77 -7.54
N GLN A 116 23.28 -4.52 -6.85
CA GLN A 116 24.30 -5.51 -6.54
C GLN A 116 24.55 -5.52 -5.03
N VAL A 117 24.87 -6.69 -4.50
CA VAL A 117 25.31 -6.84 -3.11
C VAL A 117 26.81 -7.09 -3.13
N GLN A 118 27.58 -6.15 -2.58
CA GLN A 118 29.05 -6.22 -2.51
C GLN A 118 29.46 -5.98 -1.06
N ASP A 119 30.25 -6.89 -0.47
CA ASP A 119 30.74 -6.80 0.92
C ASP A 119 29.64 -6.54 1.97
N GLY A 120 28.42 -7.07 1.74
CA GLY A 120 27.27 -6.87 2.62
C GLY A 120 26.54 -5.54 2.43
N GLU A 121 26.95 -4.70 1.47
CA GLU A 121 26.30 -3.45 1.10
C GLU A 121 25.49 -3.58 -0.20
N VAL A 122 24.38 -2.85 -0.29
CA VAL A 122 23.53 -2.81 -1.51
C VAL A 122 23.79 -1.53 -2.29
N VAL A 123 24.24 -1.68 -3.52
CA VAL A 123 24.42 -0.59 -4.49
C VAL A 123 23.32 -0.66 -5.54
N PHE A 124 22.57 0.43 -5.71
CA PHE A 124 21.45 0.52 -6.66
C PHE A 124 21.84 1.32 -7.89
N THR A 125 21.37 0.90 -9.06
CA THR A 125 21.45 1.71 -10.30
C THR A 125 20.32 2.74 -10.35
N ALA A 126 20.31 3.59 -11.37
CA ALA A 126 19.11 4.36 -11.69
C ALA A 126 17.97 3.39 -12.09
N PRO A 127 16.71 3.66 -11.71
CA PRO A 127 15.57 2.96 -12.26
C PRO A 127 15.44 3.25 -13.76
N GLU A 128 15.26 2.21 -14.55
CA GLU A 128 15.04 2.28 -15.99
C GLU A 128 13.58 1.92 -16.32
N ARG A 129 13.07 2.41 -17.44
CA ARG A 129 11.71 2.05 -17.89
C ARG A 129 11.66 0.56 -18.21
N GLY A 130 10.79 -0.17 -17.52
CA GLY A 130 10.47 -1.56 -17.82
C GLY A 130 9.38 -1.67 -18.89
N ARG A 131 9.37 -2.79 -19.59
CA ARG A 131 8.25 -3.22 -20.43
C ARG A 131 7.57 -4.40 -19.72
N PRO A 132 6.26 -4.32 -19.42
CA PRO A 132 5.54 -5.45 -18.84
C PRO A 132 5.28 -6.48 -19.94
N ASP A 133 6.04 -7.58 -19.92
CA ASP A 133 5.74 -8.73 -20.78
C ASP A 133 4.47 -9.46 -20.28
N ASP A 134 4.22 -9.39 -18.96
CA ASP A 134 2.99 -9.81 -18.31
C ASP A 134 2.25 -8.59 -17.73
N ARG A 135 1.02 -8.36 -18.19
CA ARG A 135 0.17 -7.23 -17.78
C ARG A 135 -0.64 -7.47 -16.51
N ARG A 136 -0.63 -8.68 -15.95
CA ARG A 136 -1.50 -9.06 -14.81
C ARG A 136 -1.41 -8.10 -13.63
N LEU A 137 -0.20 -7.66 -13.26
CA LEU A 137 -0.02 -6.70 -12.17
C LEU A 137 -0.68 -5.36 -12.44
N MET A 138 -0.56 -4.86 -13.67
CA MET A 138 -1.19 -3.61 -14.07
C MET A 138 -2.71 -3.74 -14.10
N ASP A 139 -3.23 -4.86 -14.59
CA ASP A 139 -4.67 -5.11 -14.65
C ASP A 139 -5.30 -5.21 -13.26
N GLU A 140 -4.64 -5.88 -12.31
CA GLU A 140 -5.10 -5.94 -10.91
C GLU A 140 -5.07 -4.57 -10.23
N LEU A 141 -4.02 -3.78 -10.45
CA LEU A 141 -3.97 -2.40 -9.94
C LEU A 141 -5.01 -1.50 -10.60
N ALA A 142 -5.25 -1.65 -11.91
CA ALA A 142 -6.27 -0.92 -12.63
C ALA A 142 -7.68 -1.24 -12.08
N LYS A 143 -7.96 -2.52 -11.87
CA LYS A 143 -9.19 -3.01 -11.27
C LYS A 143 -9.37 -2.45 -9.86
N ALA A 144 -8.33 -2.50 -9.03
CA ALA A 144 -8.34 -1.92 -7.69
C ALA A 144 -8.65 -0.42 -7.74
N MET A 145 -7.93 0.34 -8.56
CA MET A 145 -8.08 1.79 -8.70
C MET A 145 -9.38 2.22 -9.40
N GLY A 146 -10.09 1.29 -10.03
CA GLY A 146 -11.41 1.50 -10.61
C GLY A 146 -12.55 1.50 -9.58
N HIS A 147 -12.31 1.07 -8.35
CA HIS A 147 -13.33 1.11 -7.29
C HIS A 147 -13.60 2.55 -6.80
N ALA A 148 -14.87 2.84 -6.54
CA ALA A 148 -15.27 4.07 -5.88
C ALA A 148 -14.79 4.08 -4.41
N PRO A 149 -14.12 5.15 -3.94
CA PRO A 149 -13.71 5.24 -2.55
C PRO A 149 -14.91 5.38 -1.60
N LEU A 150 -14.69 5.01 -0.34
CA LEU A 150 -15.64 5.32 0.73
C LEU A 150 -15.78 6.82 0.92
N ASP A 151 -17.03 7.24 1.11
CA ASP A 151 -17.40 8.62 1.40
C ASP A 151 -17.27 8.89 2.91
N PRO A 152 -16.32 9.76 3.32
CA PRO A 152 -16.12 10.09 4.73
C PRO A 152 -17.31 10.75 5.39
N ALA A 153 -18.18 11.42 4.62
CA ALA A 153 -19.37 12.06 5.16
C ALA A 153 -20.47 11.05 5.54
N LYS A 154 -20.32 9.78 5.15
CA LYS A 154 -21.27 8.70 5.45
C LYS A 154 -20.79 7.77 6.57
N VAL A 155 -19.78 8.18 7.33
CA VAL A 155 -19.31 7.43 8.49
C VAL A 155 -20.21 7.76 9.67
N ALA A 156 -20.97 6.77 10.13
CA ALA A 156 -21.83 6.91 11.31
C ALA A 156 -21.00 6.80 12.60
N ARG A 157 -21.43 7.50 13.66
CA ARG A 157 -20.94 7.20 15.01
C ARG A 157 -21.26 5.75 15.33
N LYS A 158 -20.30 5.03 15.89
CA LYS A 158 -20.60 3.75 16.52
C LYS A 158 -21.30 4.07 17.83
N ASP A 159 -22.64 4.07 17.83
CA ASP A 159 -23.39 4.21 19.06
C ASP A 159 -22.96 3.10 20.04
N PRO A 160 -22.64 3.43 21.30
CA PRO A 160 -22.38 2.42 22.33
C PRO A 160 -23.62 1.53 22.60
N ALA A 161 -24.80 1.89 22.08
CA ALA A 161 -26.07 1.17 22.23
C ALA A 161 -26.27 0.02 21.20
N GLY A 162 -25.29 -0.29 20.36
CA GLY A 162 -25.36 -1.31 19.31
C GLY A 162 -25.47 -2.78 19.74
N GLN A 163 -25.94 -3.08 20.96
CA GLN A 163 -26.34 -4.43 21.40
C GLN A 163 -27.85 -4.68 21.40
N THR A 164 -28.72 -3.73 21.04
CA THR A 164 -30.18 -3.90 21.26
C THR A 164 -31.06 -3.99 20.00
N ALA A 165 -30.49 -4.22 18.81
CA ALA A 165 -31.30 -4.47 17.61
C ALA A 165 -31.73 -5.94 17.43
N ALA A 166 -31.26 -6.88 18.27
CA ALA A 166 -31.64 -8.29 18.20
C ALA A 166 -32.65 -8.74 19.27
N ASP A 167 -32.91 -7.94 20.32
CA ASP A 167 -33.71 -8.37 21.49
C ASP A 167 -35.06 -7.64 21.68
N GLN A 168 -35.48 -6.78 20.74
CA GLN A 168 -36.79 -6.12 20.83
C GLN A 168 -37.78 -6.63 19.78
N ALA A 169 -38.12 -7.93 19.89
CA ALA A 169 -39.34 -8.46 19.31
C ALA A 169 -40.54 -7.90 20.10
N GLY A 170 -41.08 -6.75 19.68
CA GLY A 170 -42.37 -6.30 20.25
C GLY A 170 -42.78 -4.83 20.11
N GLN A 171 -42.03 -3.94 19.45
CA GLN A 171 -42.48 -2.54 19.31
C GLN A 171 -42.67 -2.09 17.85
N ALA A 172 -43.76 -1.34 17.65
CA ALA A 172 -44.26 -0.80 16.39
C ALA A 172 -43.19 -0.02 15.60
N PRO A 173 -43.31 0.08 14.26
CA PRO A 173 -42.28 0.67 13.39
C PRO A 173 -42.02 2.13 13.78
N GLN A 174 -40.92 2.39 14.48
CA GLN A 174 -40.40 3.73 14.68
C GLN A 174 -39.82 4.23 13.36
N ALA A 175 -40.03 5.52 13.08
CA ALA A 175 -39.51 6.19 11.89
C ALA A 175 -37.98 5.98 11.76
N PRO A 176 -37.43 5.90 10.54
CA PRO A 176 -36.00 5.65 10.36
C PRO A 176 -35.20 6.77 11.05
N VAL A 177 -34.49 6.41 12.12
CA VAL A 177 -33.52 7.28 12.78
C VAL A 177 -32.40 7.50 11.76
N SER A 178 -32.30 8.70 11.21
CA SER A 178 -31.16 9.08 10.38
C SER A 178 -29.89 8.88 11.20
N PRO A 179 -28.91 8.08 10.73
CA PRO A 179 -27.70 7.84 11.50
C PRO A 179 -26.97 9.16 11.74
N ASP A 180 -26.57 9.40 12.99
CA ASP A 180 -25.73 10.54 13.35
C ASP A 180 -24.33 10.33 12.75
N PHE A 181 -24.09 10.96 11.60
CA PHE A 181 -22.81 10.94 10.91
C PHE A 181 -21.77 11.82 11.62
N ILE A 182 -20.51 11.40 11.61
CA ILE A 182 -19.39 12.23 12.08
C ILE A 182 -18.92 13.22 11.01
N PRO A 183 -18.26 14.32 11.40
CA PRO A 183 -17.65 15.23 10.44
C PRO A 183 -16.74 14.49 9.46
N ALA A 184 -16.77 14.85 8.17
CA ALA A 184 -16.06 14.14 7.10
C ALA A 184 -14.55 14.01 7.35
N ALA A 185 -13.92 14.99 8.00
CA ALA A 185 -12.51 14.91 8.39
C ALA A 185 -12.25 13.75 9.38
N GLU A 186 -13.10 13.62 10.41
CA GLU A 186 -13.05 12.52 11.37
C GLU A 186 -13.44 11.19 10.72
N GLY A 187 -14.44 11.20 9.84
CA GLY A 187 -14.83 10.06 9.01
C GLY A 187 -13.67 9.53 8.18
N ARG A 188 -12.86 10.41 7.57
CA ARG A 188 -11.69 10.01 6.78
C ARG A 188 -10.66 9.33 7.66
N MET A 189 -10.42 9.84 8.87
CA MET A 189 -9.48 9.22 9.81
C MET A 189 -9.95 7.84 10.27
N ALA A 190 -11.24 7.69 10.59
CA ALA A 190 -11.82 6.41 10.96
C ALA A 190 -11.71 5.37 9.83
N ILE A 191 -12.00 5.78 8.58
CA ILE A 191 -11.83 4.92 7.41
C ILE A 191 -10.37 4.52 7.24
N ASP A 192 -9.42 5.48 7.27
CA ASP A 192 -8.01 5.19 7.08
C ASP A 192 -7.50 4.22 8.16
N ALA A 193 -7.79 4.48 9.43
CA ALA A 193 -7.41 3.63 10.55
C ALA A 193 -8.01 2.22 10.44
N GLY A 194 -9.31 2.11 10.14
CA GLY A 194 -10.00 0.84 9.95
C GLY A 194 -9.47 0.05 8.75
N THR A 195 -9.12 0.74 7.67
CA THR A 195 -8.55 0.13 6.45
C THR A 195 -7.18 -0.49 6.75
N ILE A 196 -6.31 0.25 7.43
CA ILE A 196 -4.99 -0.26 7.81
C ILE A 196 -5.10 -1.38 8.83
N LYS A 197 -5.96 -1.24 9.85
CA LYS A 197 -6.21 -2.29 10.84
C LYS A 197 -6.65 -3.59 10.16
N THR A 198 -7.66 -3.53 9.28
CA THR A 198 -8.17 -4.69 8.55
C THR A 198 -7.08 -5.33 7.69
N THR A 199 -6.29 -4.49 7.01
CA THR A 199 -5.18 -4.98 6.17
C THR A 199 -4.10 -5.64 7.02
N TYR A 200 -3.73 -5.04 8.16
CA TYR A 200 -2.78 -5.60 9.11
C TYR A 200 -3.24 -6.94 9.66
N GLU A 201 -4.48 -7.04 10.14
CA GLU A 201 -5.06 -8.28 10.65
C GLU A 201 -5.04 -9.40 9.61
N ARG A 202 -5.21 -9.05 8.33
CA ARG A 202 -5.14 -10.00 7.21
C ARG A 202 -3.73 -10.54 6.96
N VAL A 203 -2.70 -9.70 7.04
CA VAL A 203 -1.34 -10.09 6.64
C VAL A 203 -0.46 -10.55 7.81
N LYS A 204 -0.76 -10.12 9.05
CA LYS A 204 0.08 -10.44 10.22
C LYS A 204 0.22 -11.94 10.50
N GLY A 205 -0.85 -12.71 10.24
CA GLY A 205 -0.87 -14.16 10.47
C GLY A 205 0.04 -14.97 9.54
N ILE A 206 0.52 -14.35 8.46
CA ILE A 206 1.41 -14.97 7.47
C ILE A 206 2.77 -14.28 7.41
N GLY A 207 3.16 -13.54 8.45
CA GLY A 207 4.43 -12.82 8.52
C GLY A 207 4.48 -11.54 7.68
N GLY A 208 3.34 -11.01 7.23
CA GLY A 208 3.26 -9.70 6.61
C GLY A 208 3.03 -8.57 7.62
N THR A 209 3.13 -7.32 7.16
CA THR A 209 2.81 -6.13 7.94
C THR A 209 2.07 -5.08 7.11
N ALA A 210 1.35 -4.20 7.78
CA ALA A 210 0.73 -3.02 7.17
C ALA A 210 1.00 -1.81 8.05
N LEU A 211 1.66 -0.81 7.47
CA LEU A 211 2.10 0.40 8.13
C LEU A 211 1.38 1.61 7.55
N PHE A 212 1.00 2.53 8.42
CA PHE A 212 0.52 3.86 8.12
C PHE A 212 1.63 4.88 8.40
N VAL A 213 1.92 5.75 7.44
CA VAL A 213 2.97 6.76 7.57
C VAL A 213 2.33 8.09 7.93
N ALA A 214 2.37 8.48 9.20
CA ALA A 214 1.82 9.77 9.61
C ALA A 214 2.62 10.95 9.01
N ALA A 215 1.93 12.04 8.70
CA ALA A 215 2.55 13.28 8.22
C ALA A 215 3.30 13.99 9.34
N ASP A 216 2.76 13.94 10.54
CA ASP A 216 3.28 14.57 11.75
C ASP A 216 2.73 13.85 13.01
N GLY A 217 3.23 14.26 14.18
CA GLY A 217 2.80 13.73 15.48
C GLY A 217 1.31 13.97 15.78
N THR A 218 0.72 15.05 15.28
CA THR A 218 -0.70 15.37 15.49
C THR A 218 -1.60 14.42 14.72
N GLN A 219 -1.23 14.06 13.48
CA GLN A 219 -1.93 13.05 12.71
C GLN A 219 -1.74 11.66 13.35
N ALA A 220 -0.53 11.33 13.81
CA ALA A 220 -0.26 10.09 14.52
C ALA A 220 -1.20 9.89 15.72
N THR A 221 -1.29 10.88 16.62
CA THR A 221 -2.18 10.83 17.79
C THR A 221 -3.64 10.66 17.38
N ARG A 222 -4.10 11.40 16.37
CA ARG A 222 -5.48 11.29 15.88
C ARG A 222 -5.77 9.93 15.24
N MET A 223 -4.80 9.32 14.55
CA MET A 223 -4.96 7.97 13.97
C MET A 223 -5.06 6.90 15.04
N LEU A 224 -4.26 7.01 16.11
CA LEU A 224 -4.37 6.11 17.27
C LEU A 224 -5.73 6.27 17.95
N ALA A 225 -6.20 7.51 18.14
CA ALA A 225 -7.54 7.78 18.68
C ALA A 225 -8.67 7.24 17.79
N ALA A 226 -8.46 7.19 16.47
CA ALA A 226 -9.37 6.58 15.50
C ALA A 226 -9.29 5.03 15.47
N GLY A 227 -8.46 4.41 16.32
CA GLY A 227 -8.37 2.95 16.47
C GLY A 227 -7.31 2.27 15.59
N LEU A 228 -6.35 3.03 15.05
CA LEU A 228 -5.17 2.44 14.40
C LEU A 228 -4.34 1.68 15.45
N PRO A 229 -3.98 0.40 15.23
CA PRO A 229 -3.07 -0.31 16.12
C PRO A 229 -1.70 0.39 16.17
N GLN A 230 -1.08 0.44 17.36
CA GLN A 230 0.17 1.15 17.56
C GLN A 230 1.30 0.55 16.70
N GLU A 231 1.31 -0.77 16.53
CA GLU A 231 2.24 -1.50 15.68
C GLU A 231 2.11 -1.15 14.18
N CYS A 232 0.98 -0.60 13.76
CA CYS A 232 0.76 -0.15 12.39
C CYS A 232 1.22 1.29 12.17
N LEU A 233 1.57 2.05 13.21
CA LEU A 233 1.93 3.45 13.08
C LEU A 233 3.43 3.60 12.84
N LEU A 234 3.80 4.21 11.72
CA LEU A 234 5.15 4.68 11.45
C LEU A 234 5.19 6.21 11.57
N THR A 235 5.90 6.69 12.60
CA THR A 235 6.19 8.12 12.77
C THR A 235 7.47 8.46 12.00
N ARG A 236 7.42 9.55 11.22
CA ARG A 236 8.62 10.14 10.62
C ARG A 236 9.38 10.99 11.63
#